data_AF-A0A938GXI9-F1
#
_entry.id   AF-A0A938GXI9-F1
#
_cell.length_a   1.000
_cell.length_b   1.000
_cell.length_c   1.000
_cell.angle_alpha   90.00
_cell.angle_beta   90.00
_cell.angle_gamma   90.00
#
_symmetry.space_group_name_H-M   'P 1'
#
loop_
_entity.id
_entity.type
_entity.pdbx_description
1 polymer ?
#
loop_
_entity_poly.entity_id
_entity_poly.type
_entity_poly.pdbx_seq_one_letter_code
_entity_poly.pdbx_strand_id
1 'polypeptide(L)'
;YAQPLRDLTDPGFTFMNGPGNDLEGIAGQVAAGCNLILFATGNGSITNFPFVPTLKITTTTRRHQLLIREMDINAGRYLDGESMDALVADSFELVVATASGRKTRGEHAGHSQVSIWRNWRQTDTSRLSALRARTAPDGFPLPAALSDVASPAEAGLAASQPVAATQLLTPALAAAPTLQLFHRADGRFATERLGLILPTSLCSTQVARIAADRLNANRPGDSLGRLRFLGFTHTEGCGFGGETMYHLLHRTYRGYLTHPNVAAALLLEHGCEKVPNDVIRHHLAAAGIPTDQFGWASVQLDGGIDKSLDRIAAWFQEKAFALPVLERTATGLGALSLAVLTAAPVSAATAAALAAIARAILLAGGSVLLAESDPLLAQPGFRDATLGPTAPRATLAYGEPLARPGLHLVASETDHWVENLTGLCGCGAHLALAIVSDHARQGHPMLPVIQAAEVHQRGRLAAADVDLFLGGNAPADAATLTDFLAAVAQQQRLPVATAHGFVDFQLTRGLLGLTT
;
A
#
# COMPACT_ATOMS: atom_id res chain seq x y z
N TYR A 1 1.02 -27.97 7.94
CA TYR A 1 1.41 -28.00 6.52
C TYR A 1 2.92 -28.10 6.44
N ALA A 2 3.49 -28.51 5.32
CA ALA A 2 4.94 -28.59 5.13
C ALA A 2 5.69 -29.49 6.12
N GLN A 3 5.09 -30.62 6.55
CA GLN A 3 5.85 -31.63 7.30
C GLN A 3 6.98 -32.15 6.39
N PRO A 4 8.26 -32.14 6.84
CA PRO A 4 9.36 -32.64 6.04
C PRO A 4 9.17 -34.11 5.66
N LEU A 5 9.30 -34.43 4.37
CA LEU A 5 9.17 -35.80 3.86
C LEU A 5 10.25 -36.73 4.45
N ARG A 6 11.40 -36.20 4.84
CA ARG A 6 12.48 -36.95 5.51
C ARG A 6 12.06 -37.52 6.87
N ASP A 7 10.97 -37.02 7.45
CA ASP A 7 10.45 -37.49 8.73
C ASP A 7 9.47 -38.68 8.54
N LEU A 8 9.19 -39.07 7.28
CA LEU A 8 8.38 -40.23 6.93
C LEU A 8 9.28 -41.47 6.77
N THR A 9 8.78 -42.65 7.16
CA THR A 9 9.56 -43.90 7.18
C THR A 9 9.74 -44.52 5.80
N ASP A 10 8.75 -44.40 4.92
CA ASP A 10 8.71 -45.12 3.64
C ASP A 10 8.44 -44.16 2.47
N PRO A 11 9.09 -44.37 1.30
CA PRO A 11 8.75 -43.65 0.09
C PRO A 11 7.34 -44.03 -0.39
N GLY A 12 6.61 -43.08 -0.99
CA GLY A 12 5.29 -43.36 -1.54
C GLY A 12 4.49 -42.12 -1.90
N PHE A 13 3.19 -42.33 -2.11
CA PHE A 13 2.23 -41.26 -2.39
C PHE A 13 1.77 -40.62 -1.07
N THR A 14 2.13 -39.35 -0.85
CA THR A 14 1.77 -38.61 0.37
C THR A 14 0.77 -37.50 0.05
N PHE A 15 -0.30 -37.42 0.85
CA PHE A 15 -1.24 -36.31 0.78
C PHE A 15 -0.86 -35.24 1.82
N MET A 16 -0.38 -34.09 1.37
CA MET A 16 -0.03 -32.98 2.26
C MET A 16 -1.27 -32.16 2.62
N ASN A 17 -1.54 -32.01 3.92
CA ASN A 17 -2.50 -31.00 4.38
C ASN A 17 -1.98 -29.58 4.09
N GLY A 18 -2.77 -28.79 3.36
CA GLY A 18 -2.44 -27.41 2.98
C GLY A 18 -3.64 -26.66 2.39
N PRO A 19 -3.48 -25.36 2.12
CA PRO A 19 -4.52 -24.53 1.51
C PRO A 19 -4.69 -24.83 0.01
N GLY A 20 -5.82 -24.42 -0.55
CA GLY A 20 -6.09 -24.50 -1.99
C GLY A 20 -5.47 -23.36 -2.82
N ASN A 21 -4.83 -22.37 -2.20
CA ASN A 21 -4.15 -21.28 -2.91
C ASN A 21 -2.84 -21.79 -3.54
N ASP A 22 -2.65 -21.57 -4.85
CA ASP A 22 -1.50 -22.04 -5.62
C ASP A 22 -0.15 -21.76 -4.95
N LEU A 23 0.09 -20.51 -4.55
CA LEU A 23 1.39 -20.07 -4.03
C LEU A 23 1.70 -20.66 -2.66
N GLU A 24 0.67 -20.76 -1.80
CA GLU A 24 0.81 -21.34 -0.47
C GLU A 24 0.93 -22.87 -0.51
N GLY A 25 0.20 -23.52 -1.42
CA GLY A 25 0.26 -24.96 -1.64
C GLY A 25 1.64 -25.38 -2.15
N ILE A 26 2.15 -24.70 -3.19
CA ILE A 26 3.49 -24.96 -3.75
C ILE A 26 4.57 -24.67 -2.71
N ALA A 27 4.50 -23.55 -1.98
CA ALA A 27 5.47 -23.25 -0.93
C ALA A 27 5.49 -24.34 0.15
N GLY A 28 4.32 -24.86 0.52
CA GLY A 28 4.21 -25.98 1.46
C GLY A 28 4.84 -27.27 0.93
N GLN A 29 4.62 -27.60 -0.35
CA GLN A 29 5.20 -28.79 -1.00
C GLN A 29 6.73 -28.69 -1.10
N VAL A 30 7.24 -27.52 -1.49
CA VAL A 30 8.68 -27.26 -1.53
C VAL A 30 9.28 -27.34 -0.13
N ALA A 31 8.64 -26.74 0.88
CA ALA A 31 9.10 -26.81 2.27
C ALA A 31 9.05 -28.23 2.84
N ALA A 32 8.11 -29.08 2.40
CA ALA A 32 8.08 -30.50 2.73
C ALA A 32 9.25 -31.28 2.08
N GLY A 33 9.81 -30.79 0.98
CA GLY A 33 10.98 -31.37 0.31
C GLY A 33 10.78 -31.75 -1.16
N CYS A 34 9.69 -31.31 -1.81
CA CYS A 34 9.54 -31.49 -3.25
C CYS A 34 10.66 -30.74 -4.00
N ASN A 35 11.36 -31.45 -4.88
CA ASN A 35 12.44 -30.92 -5.73
C ASN A 35 12.00 -30.65 -7.18
N LEU A 36 10.75 -31.00 -7.54
CA LEU A 36 10.09 -30.68 -8.79
C LEU A 36 8.59 -30.60 -8.54
N ILE A 37 7.91 -29.66 -9.20
CA ILE A 37 6.46 -29.46 -9.10
C ILE A 37 5.81 -29.65 -10.48
N LEU A 38 4.73 -30.44 -10.53
CA LEU A 38 3.82 -30.48 -11.67
C LEU A 38 2.59 -29.66 -11.32
N PHE A 39 2.32 -28.62 -12.10
CA PHE A 39 1.25 -27.67 -11.82
C PHE A 39 0.26 -27.61 -12.99
N ALA A 40 -0.92 -28.19 -12.81
CA ALA A 40 -1.98 -28.16 -13.82
C ALA A 40 -2.81 -26.88 -13.71
N THR A 41 -3.08 -26.24 -14.85
CA THR A 41 -3.82 -24.97 -14.89
C THR A 41 -4.70 -24.83 -16.14
N GLY A 42 -5.97 -24.48 -15.94
CA GLY A 42 -6.91 -24.24 -17.04
C GLY A 42 -6.83 -22.83 -17.63
N ASN A 43 -6.68 -21.82 -16.76
CA ASN A 43 -6.59 -20.41 -17.16
C ASN A 43 -5.17 -19.99 -17.54
N GLY A 44 -4.16 -20.82 -17.26
CA GLY A 44 -2.77 -20.55 -17.60
C GLY A 44 -2.04 -19.74 -16.54
N SER A 45 -2.12 -20.16 -15.27
CA SER A 45 -1.39 -19.47 -14.19
C SER A 45 0.12 -19.63 -14.39
N ILE A 46 0.84 -18.51 -14.36
CA ILE A 46 2.30 -18.41 -14.58
C ILE A 46 3.10 -18.63 -13.28
N THR A 47 2.45 -19.17 -12.24
CA THR A 47 3.05 -19.41 -10.93
C THR A 47 4.32 -20.27 -11.04
N ASN A 48 5.41 -19.80 -10.45
CA ASN A 48 6.66 -20.54 -10.31
C ASN A 48 7.25 -20.33 -8.92
N PHE A 49 8.09 -21.27 -8.51
CA PHE A 49 8.88 -21.17 -7.29
C PHE A 49 10.32 -20.71 -7.58
N PRO A 50 10.97 -19.90 -6.72
CA PRO A 50 12.28 -19.29 -7.04
C PRO A 50 13.43 -20.26 -7.32
N PHE A 51 13.42 -21.45 -6.71
CA PHE A 51 14.54 -22.40 -6.82
C PHE A 51 14.09 -23.86 -7.02
N VAL A 52 12.79 -24.12 -7.16
CA VAL A 52 12.27 -25.46 -7.46
C VAL A 52 11.57 -25.43 -8.83
N PRO A 53 12.03 -26.25 -9.80
CA PRO A 53 11.45 -26.27 -11.14
C PRO A 53 9.97 -26.63 -11.07
N THR A 54 9.14 -25.84 -11.73
CA THR A 54 7.68 -25.99 -11.76
C THR A 54 7.23 -26.16 -13.21
N LEU A 55 6.90 -27.38 -13.62
CA LEU A 55 6.38 -27.68 -14.95
C LEU A 55 4.88 -27.38 -14.99
N LYS A 56 4.47 -26.43 -15.83
CA LYS A 56 3.06 -26.01 -15.95
C LYS A 56 2.37 -26.74 -17.09
N ILE A 57 1.20 -27.29 -16.78
CA ILE A 57 0.42 -28.13 -17.68
C ILE A 57 -0.88 -27.40 -18.01
N THR A 58 -1.05 -26.99 -19.27
CA THR A 58 -2.29 -26.38 -19.76
C THR A 58 -3.26 -27.41 -20.29
N THR A 59 -4.55 -27.23 -20.00
CA THR A 59 -5.61 -28.20 -20.38
C THR A 59 -6.17 -28.01 -21.78
N THR A 60 -5.82 -26.93 -22.50
CA THR A 60 -6.26 -26.69 -23.88
C THR A 60 -5.12 -26.15 -24.74
N THR A 61 -5.06 -26.58 -26.00
CA THR A 61 -4.03 -26.15 -26.96
C THR A 61 -4.09 -24.66 -27.24
N ARG A 62 -5.30 -24.10 -27.33
CA ARG A 62 -5.49 -22.65 -27.48
C ARG A 62 -4.80 -21.87 -26.35
N ARG A 63 -4.97 -22.29 -25.08
CA ARG A 63 -4.34 -21.60 -23.95
C ARG A 63 -2.83 -21.80 -23.94
N HIS A 64 -2.37 -23.01 -24.29
CA HIS A 64 -0.94 -23.31 -24.41
C HIS A 64 -0.25 -22.38 -25.41
N GLN A 65 -0.83 -22.20 -26.61
CA GLN A 65 -0.27 -21.33 -27.64
C GLN A 65 -0.28 -19.85 -27.23
N LEU A 66 -1.31 -19.41 -26.50
CA LEU A 66 -1.40 -18.05 -26.01
C LEU A 66 -0.28 -17.71 -25.00
N LEU A 67 0.13 -18.69 -24.19
CA LEU A 67 1.09 -18.55 -23.08
C LEU A 67 2.34 -19.44 -23.30
N ILE A 68 2.76 -19.60 -24.55
CA ILE A 68 3.80 -20.57 -24.95
C ILE A 68 5.17 -20.30 -24.32
N ARG A 69 5.41 -19.05 -23.87
CA ARG A 69 6.64 -18.65 -23.19
C ARG A 69 6.65 -19.05 -21.73
N GLU A 70 5.48 -19.27 -21.15
CA GLU A 70 5.30 -19.61 -19.75
C GLU A 70 4.85 -21.06 -19.55
N MET A 71 4.25 -21.74 -20.53
CA MET A 71 3.66 -23.07 -20.37
C MET A 71 4.54 -24.20 -20.91
N ASP A 72 4.74 -25.25 -20.10
CA ASP A 72 5.68 -26.34 -20.40
C ASP A 72 5.02 -27.49 -21.18
N ILE A 73 3.82 -27.91 -20.77
CA ILE A 73 3.12 -29.08 -21.31
C ILE A 73 1.73 -28.70 -21.85
N ASN A 74 1.44 -29.12 -23.09
CA ASN A 74 0.12 -28.99 -23.69
C ASN A 74 -0.71 -30.28 -23.53
N ALA A 75 -1.49 -30.38 -22.45
CA ALA A 75 -2.42 -31.50 -22.28
C ALA A 75 -3.66 -31.39 -23.19
N GLY A 76 -3.88 -30.22 -23.82
CA GLY A 76 -4.93 -30.03 -24.82
C GLY A 76 -4.77 -30.91 -26.07
N ARG A 77 -3.57 -31.41 -26.35
CA ARG A 77 -3.30 -32.38 -27.43
C ARG A 77 -4.21 -33.61 -27.36
N TYR A 78 -4.57 -34.03 -26.15
CA TYR A 78 -5.53 -35.13 -25.96
C TYR A 78 -6.92 -34.78 -26.53
N LEU A 79 -7.38 -33.54 -26.32
CA LEU A 79 -8.63 -33.05 -26.90
C LEU A 79 -8.54 -32.85 -28.41
N ASP A 80 -7.33 -32.66 -28.94
CA ASP A 80 -7.05 -32.53 -30.37
C ASP A 80 -6.88 -33.89 -31.09
N GLY A 81 -7.07 -35.01 -30.39
CA GLY A 81 -7.11 -36.36 -30.96
C GLY A 81 -5.85 -37.21 -30.72
N GLU A 82 -4.87 -36.72 -29.97
CA GLU A 82 -3.70 -37.52 -29.59
C GLU A 82 -4.02 -38.51 -28.47
N SER A 83 -3.37 -39.68 -28.47
CA SER A 83 -3.57 -40.67 -27.41
C SER A 83 -2.95 -40.21 -26.09
N MET A 84 -3.57 -40.62 -24.97
CA MET A 84 -3.02 -40.35 -23.64
C MET A 84 -1.63 -40.96 -23.47
N ASP A 85 -1.39 -42.14 -24.04
CA ASP A 85 -0.09 -42.82 -23.97
C ASP A 85 1.04 -41.99 -24.60
N ALA A 86 0.80 -41.41 -25.78
CA ALA A 86 1.77 -40.54 -26.45
C ALA A 86 2.01 -39.25 -25.65
N LEU A 87 0.94 -38.61 -25.16
CA LEU A 87 1.04 -37.41 -24.35
C LEU A 87 1.81 -37.65 -23.04
N VAL A 88 1.56 -38.77 -22.36
CA VAL A 88 2.24 -39.15 -21.11
C VAL A 88 3.71 -39.45 -21.36
N ALA A 89 4.04 -40.18 -22.43
CA ALA A 89 5.44 -40.47 -22.79
C ALA A 89 6.24 -39.18 -23.00
N ASP A 90 5.75 -38.25 -23.83
CA ASP A 90 6.39 -36.95 -24.07
C ASP A 90 6.52 -36.13 -22.79
N SER A 91 5.47 -36.10 -21.97
CA SER A 91 5.44 -35.33 -20.72
C SER A 91 6.43 -35.89 -19.72
N PHE A 92 6.55 -37.22 -19.61
CA PHE A 92 7.48 -37.89 -18.70
C PHE A 92 8.93 -37.61 -19.08
N GLU A 93 9.27 -37.66 -20.37
CA GLU A 93 10.61 -37.29 -20.85
C GLU A 93 10.98 -35.85 -20.47
N LEU A 94 10.03 -34.91 -20.58
CA LEU A 94 10.25 -33.54 -20.12
C LEU A 94 10.45 -33.45 -18.61
N VAL A 95 9.72 -34.22 -17.81
CA VAL A 95 9.91 -34.31 -16.35
C VAL A 95 11.32 -34.80 -16.01
N VAL A 96 11.78 -35.88 -16.65
CA VAL A 96 13.12 -36.43 -16.44
C VAL A 96 14.21 -35.43 -16.85
N ALA A 97 14.06 -34.80 -18.01
CA ALA A 97 14.99 -33.77 -18.47
C ALA A 97 15.06 -32.58 -17.51
N THR A 98 13.92 -32.16 -16.96
CA THR A 98 13.83 -31.04 -16.01
C THR A 98 14.48 -31.39 -14.67
N ALA A 99 14.19 -32.58 -14.14
CA ALA A 99 14.86 -33.11 -12.95
C ALA A 99 16.38 -33.24 -13.15
N SER A 100 16.83 -33.42 -14.39
CA SER A 100 18.25 -33.48 -14.79
C SER A 100 18.88 -32.11 -15.07
N GLY A 101 18.17 -31.01 -14.81
CA GLY A 101 18.70 -29.64 -14.91
C GLY A 101 18.24 -28.83 -16.12
N ARG A 102 17.35 -29.35 -16.96
CA ARG A 102 16.69 -28.53 -18.00
C ARG A 102 15.79 -27.50 -17.32
N LYS A 103 15.98 -26.22 -17.64
CA LYS A 103 15.13 -25.15 -17.14
C LYS A 103 13.72 -25.24 -17.71
N THR A 104 12.73 -24.99 -16.87
CA THR A 104 11.33 -24.82 -17.24
C THR A 104 11.11 -23.48 -17.96
N ARG A 105 10.00 -23.37 -18.68
CA ARG A 105 9.56 -22.11 -19.31
C ARG A 105 9.42 -20.99 -18.29
N GLY A 106 8.90 -21.31 -17.11
CA GLY A 106 8.76 -20.36 -16.00
C GLY A 106 10.09 -19.76 -15.53
N GLU A 107 11.14 -20.58 -15.41
CA GLU A 107 12.49 -20.12 -15.07
C GLU A 107 13.08 -19.22 -16.17
N HIS A 108 12.83 -19.54 -17.44
CA HIS A 108 13.24 -18.68 -18.55
C HIS A 108 12.52 -17.33 -18.56
N ALA A 109 11.26 -17.29 -18.12
CA ALA A 109 10.46 -16.06 -18.03
C ALA A 109 10.89 -15.13 -16.88
N GLY A 110 11.72 -15.61 -15.92
CA GLY A 110 12.24 -14.79 -14.83
C GLY A 110 11.19 -14.34 -13.80
N HIS A 111 10.06 -15.05 -13.73
CA HIS A 111 8.95 -14.78 -12.81
C HIS A 111 8.83 -15.90 -11.77
N SER A 112 8.79 -15.56 -10.49
CA SER A 112 8.61 -16.49 -9.37
C SER A 112 8.10 -15.77 -8.14
N GLN A 113 7.18 -16.40 -7.41
CA GLN A 113 6.56 -15.82 -6.22
C GLN A 113 6.40 -16.89 -5.14
N VAL A 114 6.38 -16.46 -3.89
CA VAL A 114 6.20 -17.35 -2.74
C VAL A 114 5.24 -16.69 -1.77
N SER A 115 4.24 -17.45 -1.32
CA SER A 115 3.46 -17.10 -0.14
C SER A 115 3.52 -18.27 0.82
N ILE A 116 3.75 -17.99 2.09
CA ILE A 116 3.67 -19.00 3.14
C ILE A 116 2.21 -19.08 3.60
N TRP A 117 1.69 -20.31 3.81
CA TRP A 117 0.32 -20.48 4.30
C TRP A 117 0.14 -19.82 5.66
N ARG A 118 -0.85 -18.93 5.71
CA ARG A 118 -1.22 -18.16 6.89
C ARG A 118 -2.47 -18.76 7.55
N ASN A 119 -2.28 -19.74 8.44
CA ASN A 119 -3.36 -20.36 9.19
C ASN A 119 -3.58 -19.68 10.55
N TRP A 120 -3.89 -18.38 10.55
CA TRP A 120 -4.19 -17.63 11.78
C TRP A 120 -5.56 -18.07 12.29
N ARG A 121 -5.58 -18.88 13.36
CA ARG A 121 -6.85 -19.29 13.99
C ARG A 121 -7.38 -18.15 14.85
N GLN A 122 -8.66 -17.85 14.70
CA GLN A 122 -9.35 -17.01 15.68
C GLN A 122 -9.45 -17.77 17.00
N THR A 123 -8.69 -17.33 18.01
CA THR A 123 -8.67 -17.97 19.34
C THR A 123 -9.29 -17.11 20.45
N ASP A 124 -9.75 -15.89 20.13
CA ASP A 124 -10.31 -14.95 21.10
C ASP A 124 -11.58 -14.27 20.58
N THR A 125 -12.62 -14.25 21.43
CA THR A 125 -13.91 -13.58 21.19
C THR A 125 -14.17 -12.44 22.16
N SER A 126 -13.23 -12.14 23.07
CA SER A 126 -13.36 -11.12 24.13
C SER A 126 -13.69 -9.73 23.58
N ARG A 127 -13.21 -9.41 22.37
CA ARG A 127 -13.43 -8.12 21.68
C ARG A 127 -14.61 -8.12 20.71
N LEU A 128 -15.30 -9.25 20.50
CA LEU A 128 -16.31 -9.39 19.45
C LEU A 128 -17.51 -8.44 19.65
N SER A 129 -17.95 -8.24 20.89
CA SER A 129 -19.03 -7.31 21.21
C SER A 129 -18.67 -5.87 20.86
N ALA A 130 -17.48 -5.42 21.25
CA ALA A 130 -16.96 -4.09 20.92
C ALA A 130 -16.81 -3.88 19.41
N LEU A 131 -16.29 -4.87 18.69
CA LEU A 131 -16.16 -4.83 17.23
C LEU A 131 -17.53 -4.74 16.54
N ARG A 132 -18.52 -5.51 17.00
CA ARG A 132 -19.89 -5.46 16.46
C ARG A 132 -20.63 -4.17 16.79
N ALA A 133 -20.31 -3.53 17.91
CA ALA A 133 -20.89 -2.26 18.34
C ALA A 133 -20.21 -1.04 17.69
N ARG A 134 -19.14 -1.25 16.92
CA ARG A 134 -18.36 -0.17 16.31
C ARG A 134 -19.22 0.61 15.33
N THR A 135 -19.28 1.92 15.54
CA THR A 135 -19.99 2.83 14.63
C THR A 135 -19.28 2.87 13.28
N ALA A 136 -20.06 2.73 12.20
CA ALA A 136 -19.53 2.89 10.86
C ALA A 136 -18.99 4.33 10.69
N PRO A 137 -17.81 4.49 10.06
CA PRO A 137 -17.31 5.80 9.69
C PRO A 137 -18.33 6.57 8.84
N ASP A 138 -18.48 7.87 9.10
CA ASP A 138 -19.47 8.73 8.45
C ASP A 138 -18.87 9.66 7.38
N GLY A 139 -17.55 9.69 7.24
CA GLY A 139 -16.82 10.56 6.31
C GLY A 139 -16.71 12.02 6.78
N PHE A 140 -17.25 12.38 7.95
CA PHE A 140 -17.22 13.76 8.47
C PHE A 140 -16.04 13.94 9.44
N PRO A 141 -15.24 15.02 9.29
CA PRO A 141 -14.13 15.29 10.19
C PRO A 141 -14.61 15.48 11.62
N LEU A 142 -13.76 15.13 12.58
CA LEU A 142 -14.00 15.44 13.98
C LEU A 142 -13.95 16.96 14.20
N PRO A 143 -14.82 17.51 15.07
CA PRO A 143 -14.69 18.88 15.54
C PRO A 143 -13.32 19.09 16.17
N ALA A 144 -12.45 19.82 15.47
CA ALA A 144 -11.13 20.15 15.99
C ALA A 144 -11.26 21.29 17.03
N ALA A 145 -10.51 21.19 18.13
CA ALA A 145 -10.45 22.21 19.18
C ALA A 145 -9.63 23.43 18.70
N LEU A 146 -10.21 24.20 17.76
CA LEU A 146 -9.58 25.35 17.11
C LEU A 146 -10.01 26.71 17.69
N SER A 147 -10.85 26.72 18.73
CA SER A 147 -11.61 27.87 19.23
C SER A 147 -10.81 29.01 19.90
N ASP A 148 -9.48 28.98 19.88
CA ASP A 148 -8.63 30.00 20.52
C ASP A 148 -7.97 30.98 19.55
N VAL A 149 -8.34 30.98 18.26
CA VAL A 149 -7.82 31.95 17.28
C VAL A 149 -8.97 32.82 16.79
N ALA A 150 -9.11 33.99 17.42
CA ALA A 150 -10.01 35.03 16.92
C ALA A 150 -9.63 35.42 15.48
N SER A 151 -10.64 35.50 14.61
CA SER A 151 -10.55 36.16 13.31
C SER A 151 -10.04 37.61 13.47
N PRO A 152 -9.23 38.18 12.57
CA PRO A 152 -8.73 39.55 12.69
C PRO A 152 -9.80 40.66 12.60
N ALA A 153 -11.09 40.35 12.66
CA ALA A 153 -12.17 41.28 12.33
C ALA A 153 -12.91 41.90 13.53
N GLU A 154 -12.69 41.48 14.79
CA GLU A 154 -13.49 42.01 15.91
C GLU A 154 -12.62 42.33 17.14
N ALA A 155 -11.96 43.50 17.08
CA ALA A 155 -11.37 44.13 18.26
C ALA A 155 -12.42 45.04 18.93
N GLY A 156 -12.85 44.69 20.15
CA GLY A 156 -13.74 45.52 20.96
C GLY A 156 -13.89 45.07 22.42
N LEU A 157 -13.10 45.72 23.29
CA LEU A 157 -13.37 46.07 24.71
C LEU A 157 -13.57 44.96 25.80
N ALA A 158 -12.46 44.72 26.52
CA ALA A 158 -12.28 44.56 27.99
C ALA A 158 -13.05 43.50 28.83
N ALA A 159 -12.32 42.53 29.42
CA ALA A 159 -11.97 42.48 30.87
C ALA A 159 -11.30 41.14 31.33
N SER A 160 -10.19 41.28 32.10
CA SER A 160 -9.63 40.44 33.20
C SER A 160 -9.33 38.92 33.05
N GLN A 161 -8.04 38.58 33.19
CA GLN A 161 -7.30 37.29 33.24
C GLN A 161 -7.57 36.38 34.47
N PRO A 162 -6.95 35.15 34.61
CA PRO A 162 -6.14 34.34 33.66
C PRO A 162 -6.44 32.81 33.68
N VAL A 163 -6.30 32.10 32.55
CA VAL A 163 -5.71 30.72 32.52
C VAL A 163 -4.94 30.52 31.22
N ALA A 164 -3.72 30.02 31.33
CA ALA A 164 -2.69 29.90 30.31
C ALA A 164 -3.00 28.84 29.21
N ALA A 165 -3.75 29.21 28.17
CA ALA A 165 -3.90 28.41 26.94
C ALA A 165 -3.53 29.18 25.65
N THR A 166 -3.34 30.50 25.73
CA THR A 166 -3.12 31.40 24.58
C THR A 166 -1.68 31.38 24.01
N GLN A 167 -0.80 30.49 24.49
CA GLN A 167 0.62 30.43 24.09
C GLN A 167 1.00 29.27 23.15
N LEU A 168 0.05 28.45 22.71
CA LEU A 168 0.35 27.24 21.93
C LEU A 168 0.50 27.42 20.41
N LEU A 169 0.21 28.61 19.87
CA LEU A 169 0.75 29.02 18.57
C LEU A 169 1.98 29.87 18.86
N THR A 170 3.15 29.25 18.85
CA THR A 170 4.41 29.99 18.97
C THR A 170 4.56 30.91 17.76
N PRO A 171 5.20 32.09 17.88
CA PRO A 171 5.52 32.95 16.73
C PRO A 171 6.25 32.22 15.58
N ALA A 172 6.93 31.09 15.89
CA ALA A 172 7.64 30.25 14.94
C ALA A 172 6.75 29.55 13.89
N LEU A 173 5.47 29.24 14.21
CA LEU A 173 4.52 28.68 13.24
C LEU A 173 3.70 29.77 12.52
N ALA A 174 3.79 31.03 12.96
CA ALA A 174 3.08 32.15 12.35
C ALA A 174 3.68 32.55 10.98
N ALA A 175 4.95 32.24 10.74
CA ALA A 175 5.59 32.33 9.42
C ALA A 175 5.55 30.96 8.73
N ALA A 176 4.35 30.39 8.55
CA ALA A 176 4.19 29.10 7.88
C ALA A 176 4.90 29.09 6.51
N PRO A 177 5.62 28.02 6.16
CA PRO A 177 6.39 27.98 4.92
C PRO A 177 5.45 28.06 3.71
N THR A 178 5.86 28.83 2.70
CA THR A 178 5.22 28.78 1.38
C THR A 178 5.66 27.49 0.68
N LEU A 179 4.69 26.70 0.22
CA LEU A 179 4.91 25.46 -0.51
C LEU A 179 4.68 25.68 -2.00
N GLN A 180 5.49 25.01 -2.83
CA GLN A 180 5.27 24.94 -4.28
C GLN A 180 4.74 23.55 -4.63
N LEU A 181 3.43 23.37 -4.78
CA LEU A 181 2.79 22.05 -4.99
C LEU A 181 2.03 21.98 -6.31
N PHE A 182 1.78 20.79 -6.85
CA PHE A 182 1.00 20.64 -8.07
C PHE A 182 -0.48 20.87 -7.78
N HIS A 183 -1.12 21.77 -8.53
CA HIS A 183 -2.56 22.00 -8.43
C HIS A 183 -3.29 21.17 -9.50
N ARG A 184 -4.22 20.31 -9.08
CA ARG A 184 -4.96 19.41 -9.99
C ARG A 184 -6.21 20.10 -10.54
N ALA A 185 -6.71 19.59 -11.67
CA ALA A 185 -7.96 20.06 -12.27
C ALA A 185 -9.20 19.83 -11.38
N ASP A 186 -9.14 18.87 -10.45
CA ASP A 186 -10.20 18.60 -9.47
C ASP A 186 -10.12 19.50 -8.21
N GLY A 187 -9.22 20.50 -8.21
CA GLY A 187 -9.02 21.45 -7.11
C GLY A 187 -8.16 20.93 -5.96
N ARG A 188 -7.72 19.66 -5.99
CA ARG A 188 -6.83 19.10 -4.96
C ARG A 188 -5.36 19.41 -5.27
N PHE A 189 -4.54 19.40 -4.23
CA PHE A 189 -3.09 19.54 -4.36
C PHE A 189 -2.39 18.19 -4.34
N ALA A 190 -1.25 18.10 -5.02
CA ALA A 190 -0.39 16.91 -5.02
C ALA A 190 1.06 17.30 -4.73
N THR A 191 1.75 16.48 -3.93
CA THR A 191 3.18 16.65 -3.60
C THR A 191 4.09 15.97 -4.63
N GLU A 192 3.55 14.97 -5.34
CA GLU A 192 4.23 14.18 -6.35
C GLU A 192 3.28 13.82 -7.50
N ARG A 193 3.83 13.41 -8.65
CA ARG A 193 3.07 12.86 -9.78
C ARG A 193 3.51 11.41 -10.02
N LEU A 194 2.59 10.47 -9.85
CA LEU A 194 2.85 9.03 -9.92
C LEU A 194 2.10 8.37 -11.08
N GLY A 195 2.79 7.43 -11.74
CA GLY A 195 2.19 6.42 -12.59
C GLY A 195 2.05 5.11 -11.81
N LEU A 196 0.84 4.76 -11.38
CA LEU A 196 0.59 3.59 -10.53
C LEU A 196 0.21 2.37 -11.36
N ILE A 197 0.92 1.26 -11.18
CA ILE A 197 0.51 -0.08 -11.62
C ILE A 197 0.00 -0.82 -10.39
N LEU A 198 -1.31 -0.93 -10.27
CA LEU A 198 -1.98 -1.57 -9.14
C LEU A 198 -2.29 -3.03 -9.51
N PRO A 199 -1.55 -4.03 -8.99
CA PRO A 199 -1.93 -5.41 -9.18
C PRO A 199 -3.25 -5.70 -8.45
N THR A 200 -4.10 -6.55 -9.00
CA THR A 200 -5.31 -7.02 -8.32
C THR A 200 -5.10 -8.33 -7.57
N SER A 201 -3.91 -8.93 -7.66
CA SER A 201 -3.51 -10.10 -6.88
C SER A 201 -2.01 -10.18 -6.57
N LEU A 202 -1.68 -11.09 -5.66
CA LEU A 202 -0.30 -11.54 -5.47
C LEU A 202 0.32 -12.07 -6.76
N CYS A 203 -0.44 -12.75 -7.63
CA CYS A 203 0.09 -13.33 -8.85
C CYS A 203 0.59 -12.28 -9.85
N SER A 204 -0.06 -11.11 -9.92
CA SER A 204 0.37 -10.01 -10.81
C SER A 204 1.37 -9.04 -10.17
N THR A 205 1.65 -9.17 -8.88
CA THR A 205 2.53 -8.25 -8.13
C THR A 205 3.94 -8.16 -8.71
N GLN A 206 4.60 -9.27 -9.03
CA GLN A 206 5.96 -9.21 -9.57
C GLN A 206 5.98 -8.59 -10.97
N VAL A 207 4.98 -8.88 -11.81
CA VAL A 207 4.86 -8.29 -13.14
C VAL A 207 4.63 -6.78 -13.04
N ALA A 208 3.82 -6.31 -12.08
CA ALA A 208 3.64 -4.89 -11.79
C ALA A 208 4.95 -4.19 -11.41
N ARG A 209 5.77 -4.83 -10.55
CA ARG A 209 7.09 -4.32 -10.19
C ARG A 209 8.04 -4.25 -11.39
N ILE A 210 8.13 -5.32 -12.19
CA ILE A 210 8.95 -5.35 -13.41
C ILE A 210 8.53 -4.24 -14.38
N ALA A 211 7.21 -4.03 -14.56
CA ALA A 211 6.69 -2.95 -15.40
C ALA A 211 7.12 -1.57 -14.89
N ALA A 212 6.98 -1.31 -13.59
CA ALA A 212 7.39 -0.05 -12.99
C ALA A 212 8.91 0.20 -13.14
N ASP A 213 9.72 -0.83 -12.92
CA ASP A 213 11.18 -0.75 -13.05
C ASP A 213 11.59 -0.48 -14.51
N ARG A 214 10.97 -1.16 -15.50
CA ARG A 214 11.21 -0.92 -16.93
C ARG A 214 10.80 0.49 -17.36
N LEU A 215 9.66 0.98 -16.88
CA LEU A 215 9.19 2.35 -17.15
C LEU A 215 10.13 3.39 -16.52
N ASN A 216 10.63 3.12 -15.32
CA ASN A 216 11.56 3.99 -14.61
C ASN A 216 12.94 4.04 -15.27
N ALA A 217 13.44 2.92 -15.79
CA ALA A 217 14.70 2.84 -16.51
C ALA A 217 14.65 3.54 -17.88
N ASN A 218 13.49 3.49 -18.56
CA ASN A 218 13.29 4.07 -19.89
C ASN A 218 12.57 5.43 -19.86
N ARG A 219 12.65 6.17 -18.74
CA ARG A 219 11.95 7.46 -18.62
C ARG A 219 12.45 8.45 -19.68
N PRO A 220 11.56 8.99 -20.53
CA PRO A 220 11.87 10.18 -21.30
C PRO A 220 12.17 11.31 -20.31
N GLY A 221 13.40 11.84 -20.31
CA GLY A 221 13.82 12.89 -19.38
C GLY A 221 12.92 14.14 -19.51
N ASP A 222 12.53 14.73 -18.38
CA ASP A 222 11.67 15.93 -18.15
C ASP A 222 10.39 16.15 -18.99
N SER A 223 10.22 15.54 -20.17
CA SER A 223 9.08 15.69 -21.08
C SER A 223 7.78 15.08 -20.55
N LEU A 224 7.87 14.19 -19.55
CA LEU A 224 6.71 13.63 -18.84
C LEU A 224 6.39 14.37 -17.52
N GLY A 225 7.09 15.47 -17.22
CA GLY A 225 6.86 16.28 -16.02
C GLY A 225 7.12 15.52 -14.71
N ARG A 226 8.29 14.85 -14.62
CA ARG A 226 8.78 14.08 -13.45
C ARG A 226 7.82 12.99 -12.92
N LEU A 227 7.18 12.23 -13.80
CA LEU A 227 6.41 11.05 -13.39
C LEU A 227 7.31 9.93 -12.83
N ARG A 228 7.03 9.47 -11.61
CA ARG A 228 7.63 8.26 -11.04
C ARG A 228 6.65 7.09 -11.15
N PHE A 229 7.10 5.96 -11.69
CA PHE A 229 6.27 4.76 -11.79
C PHE A 229 6.43 3.86 -10.57
N LEU A 230 5.32 3.30 -10.10
CA LEU A 230 5.25 2.42 -8.94
C LEU A 230 4.40 1.20 -9.26
N GLY A 231 4.90 0.01 -8.92
CA GLY A 231 4.12 -1.22 -8.87
C GLY A 231 3.99 -1.65 -7.41
N PHE A 232 2.77 -1.76 -6.89
CA PHE A 232 2.60 -2.27 -5.53
C PHE A 232 2.84 -3.77 -5.47
N THR A 233 3.20 -4.22 -4.27
CA THR A 233 3.37 -5.63 -3.96
C THR A 233 2.53 -5.97 -2.75
N HIS A 234 1.55 -6.86 -2.89
CA HIS A 234 0.72 -7.31 -1.77
C HIS A 234 0.29 -8.76 -1.92
N THR A 235 -0.17 -9.34 -0.82
CA THR A 235 -0.53 -10.76 -0.75
C THR A 235 -1.99 -11.05 -0.99
N GLU A 236 -2.80 -10.00 -1.11
CA GLU A 236 -4.25 -10.09 -1.20
C GLU A 236 -4.77 -10.18 -2.64
N GLY A 237 -6.09 -10.36 -2.80
CA GLY A 237 -6.78 -10.36 -4.10
C GLY A 237 -7.07 -11.74 -4.70
N CYS A 238 -6.45 -12.80 -4.16
CA CYS A 238 -6.71 -14.19 -4.54
C CYS A 238 -6.97 -15.06 -3.31
N GLY A 239 -7.86 -16.06 -3.44
CA GLY A 239 -8.04 -17.10 -2.42
C GLY A 239 -8.69 -16.70 -1.09
N PHE A 240 -9.13 -15.45 -0.90
CA PHE A 240 -9.85 -15.00 0.31
C PHE A 240 -11.34 -15.38 0.25
N GLY A 241 -11.99 -15.69 1.38
CA GLY A 241 -13.44 -15.88 1.50
C GLY A 241 -14.15 -14.57 1.85
N GLY A 242 -15.40 -14.59 2.32
CA GLY A 242 -16.02 -13.43 2.95
C GLY A 242 -16.32 -12.19 2.09
N GLU A 243 -17.29 -11.39 2.55
CA GLU A 243 -17.68 -10.11 1.92
C GLU A 243 -16.84 -8.93 2.44
N THR A 244 -16.30 -9.05 3.65
CA THR A 244 -15.52 -8.01 4.34
C THR A 244 -14.22 -7.69 3.61
N MET A 245 -13.44 -8.71 3.25
CA MET A 245 -12.19 -8.53 2.51
C MET A 245 -12.45 -7.97 1.11
N TYR A 246 -13.53 -8.41 0.47
CA TYR A 246 -13.97 -7.88 -0.82
C TYR A 246 -14.17 -6.35 -0.75
N HIS A 247 -15.01 -5.88 0.18
CA HIS A 247 -15.25 -4.44 0.37
C HIS A 247 -13.99 -3.66 0.74
N LEU A 248 -13.12 -4.25 1.57
CA LEU A 248 -11.83 -3.66 1.95
C LEU A 248 -10.93 -3.43 0.72
N LEU A 249 -10.76 -4.44 -0.13
CA LEU A 249 -9.95 -4.35 -1.35
C LEU A 249 -10.51 -3.29 -2.28
N HIS A 250 -11.82 -3.32 -2.56
CA HIS A 250 -12.45 -2.34 -3.43
C HIS A 250 -12.25 -0.91 -2.95
N ARG A 251 -12.49 -0.68 -1.66
CA ARG A 251 -12.32 0.63 -1.04
C ARG A 251 -10.86 1.09 -1.11
N THR A 252 -9.93 0.22 -0.74
CA THR A 252 -8.50 0.56 -0.71
C THR A 252 -7.95 0.81 -2.11
N TYR A 253 -8.28 -0.04 -3.09
CA TYR A 253 -7.91 0.17 -4.49
C TYR A 253 -8.47 1.49 -5.02
N ARG A 254 -9.74 1.80 -4.75
CA ARG A 254 -10.32 3.12 -5.09
C ARG A 254 -9.54 4.27 -4.45
N GLY A 255 -9.19 4.16 -3.17
CA GLY A 255 -8.34 5.12 -2.44
C GLY A 255 -7.06 5.45 -3.19
N TYR A 256 -6.29 4.42 -3.53
CA TYR A 256 -5.04 4.57 -4.29
C TYR A 256 -5.23 5.10 -5.71
N LEU A 257 -6.20 4.56 -6.46
CA LEU A 257 -6.47 4.96 -7.84
C LEU A 257 -6.88 6.43 -7.95
N THR A 258 -7.55 6.98 -6.93
CA THR A 258 -8.06 8.36 -6.91
C THR A 258 -7.23 9.33 -6.07
N HIS A 259 -6.09 8.86 -5.56
CA HIS A 259 -5.21 9.63 -4.70
C HIS A 259 -4.64 10.86 -5.43
N PRO A 260 -4.54 12.05 -4.79
CA PRO A 260 -4.04 13.26 -5.45
C PRO A 260 -2.65 13.13 -6.07
N ASN A 261 -1.73 12.38 -5.46
CA ASN A 261 -0.41 12.11 -6.05
C ASN A 261 -0.42 11.18 -7.27
N VAL A 262 -1.52 10.48 -7.56
CA VAL A 262 -1.61 9.56 -8.71
C VAL A 262 -2.12 10.33 -9.92
N ALA A 263 -1.25 10.47 -10.92
CA ALA A 263 -1.54 11.18 -12.17
C ALA A 263 -2.12 10.24 -13.22
N ALA A 264 -1.65 8.99 -13.26
CA ALA A 264 -2.20 7.93 -14.09
C ALA A 264 -2.12 6.61 -13.32
N ALA A 265 -3.14 5.76 -13.49
CA ALA A 265 -3.13 4.43 -12.91
C ALA A 265 -3.62 3.37 -13.88
N LEU A 266 -3.00 2.20 -13.81
CA LEU A 266 -3.35 1.00 -14.55
C LEU A 266 -3.57 -0.14 -13.56
N LEU A 267 -4.64 -0.90 -13.75
CA LEU A 267 -4.88 -2.13 -13.01
C LEU A 267 -4.34 -3.33 -13.78
N LEU A 268 -3.60 -4.17 -13.07
CA LEU A 268 -3.00 -5.39 -13.61
C LEU A 268 -3.58 -6.62 -12.90
N GLU A 269 -4.44 -7.33 -13.60
CA GLU A 269 -4.85 -8.65 -13.16
C GLU A 269 -3.91 -9.72 -13.73
N HIS A 270 -3.93 -10.88 -13.10
CA HIS A 270 -3.38 -12.09 -13.65
C HIS A 270 -4.39 -12.75 -14.59
N GLY A 271 -5.68 -12.80 -14.22
CA GLY A 271 -6.79 -13.33 -15.00
C GLY A 271 -7.58 -14.46 -14.31
N CYS A 272 -7.22 -14.83 -13.08
CA CYS A 272 -7.88 -15.89 -12.30
C CYS A 272 -8.27 -15.46 -10.88
N GLU A 273 -8.23 -14.16 -10.60
CA GLU A 273 -8.61 -13.56 -9.31
C GLU A 273 -10.11 -13.66 -9.02
N LYS A 274 -10.45 -13.51 -7.74
CA LYS A 274 -11.84 -13.26 -7.33
C LYS A 274 -12.31 -11.83 -7.64
N VAL A 275 -11.36 -10.91 -7.80
CA VAL A 275 -11.63 -9.48 -8.09
C VAL A 275 -10.98 -9.09 -9.43
N PRO A 276 -11.50 -9.61 -10.56
CA PRO A 276 -10.96 -9.27 -11.88
C PRO A 276 -11.25 -7.81 -12.24
N ASN A 277 -10.55 -7.30 -13.25
CA ASN A 277 -10.64 -5.93 -13.74
C ASN A 277 -12.07 -5.48 -14.04
N ASP A 278 -12.91 -6.36 -14.61
CA ASP A 278 -14.30 -6.01 -14.93
C ASP A 278 -15.15 -5.74 -13.68
N VAL A 279 -14.88 -6.46 -12.58
CA VAL A 279 -15.53 -6.23 -11.29
C VAL A 279 -15.08 -4.88 -10.72
N ILE A 280 -13.79 -4.57 -10.74
CA ILE A 280 -13.29 -3.25 -10.31
C ILE A 280 -13.89 -2.14 -11.16
N ARG A 281 -13.94 -2.32 -12.49
CA ARG A 281 -14.52 -1.34 -13.41
C ARG A 281 -15.98 -1.06 -13.07
N HIS A 282 -16.76 -2.10 -12.79
CA HIS A 282 -18.15 -1.94 -12.38
C HIS A 282 -18.29 -1.13 -11.08
N HIS A 283 -17.48 -1.44 -10.06
CA HIS A 283 -17.51 -0.70 -8.78
C HIS A 283 -17.07 0.76 -8.91
N LEU A 284 -16.05 1.04 -9.71
CA LEU A 284 -15.62 2.41 -9.99
C LEU A 284 -16.72 3.19 -10.73
N ALA A 285 -17.35 2.58 -11.74
CA ALA A 285 -18.46 3.19 -12.45
C ALA A 285 -19.68 3.45 -11.54
N ALA A 286 -20.02 2.49 -10.67
CA ALA A 286 -21.09 2.64 -9.68
C ALA A 286 -20.81 3.77 -8.67
N ALA A 287 -19.54 4.04 -8.38
CA ALA A 287 -19.10 5.17 -7.56
C ALA A 287 -18.99 6.50 -8.33
N GLY A 288 -19.41 6.55 -9.60
CA GLY A 288 -19.34 7.75 -10.45
C GLY A 288 -17.94 8.11 -10.92
N ILE A 289 -16.99 7.16 -10.85
CA ILE A 289 -15.60 7.39 -11.26
C ILE A 289 -15.44 6.99 -12.74
N PRO A 290 -15.01 7.91 -13.62
CA PRO A 290 -14.76 7.58 -15.02
C PRO A 290 -13.72 6.46 -15.14
N THR A 291 -14.03 5.41 -15.92
CA THR A 291 -13.18 4.21 -16.00
C THR A 291 -12.20 4.22 -17.17
N ASP A 292 -12.44 5.12 -18.13
CA ASP A 292 -11.58 5.47 -19.27
C ASP A 292 -10.31 6.20 -18.84
N GLN A 293 -10.30 6.78 -17.64
CA GLN A 293 -9.10 7.39 -17.09
C GLN A 293 -8.03 6.35 -16.68
N PHE A 294 -8.42 5.08 -16.50
CA PHE A 294 -7.53 4.00 -16.05
C PHE A 294 -7.09 3.06 -17.17
N GLY A 295 -5.90 2.50 -17.01
CA GLY A 295 -5.40 1.41 -17.83
C GLY A 295 -5.89 0.06 -17.32
N TRP A 296 -6.05 -0.90 -18.22
CA TRP A 296 -6.48 -2.26 -17.90
C TRP A 296 -5.60 -3.25 -18.66
N ALA A 297 -4.91 -4.11 -17.92
CA ALA A 297 -4.07 -5.17 -18.46
C ALA A 297 -4.27 -6.48 -17.68
N SER A 298 -4.00 -7.60 -18.34
CA SER A 298 -4.24 -8.94 -17.83
C SER A 298 -3.15 -9.89 -18.33
N VAL A 299 -2.38 -10.48 -17.43
CA VAL A 299 -1.25 -11.32 -17.84
C VAL A 299 -1.71 -12.54 -18.66
N GLN A 300 -2.78 -13.23 -18.24
CA GLN A 300 -3.29 -14.41 -18.94
C GLN A 300 -4.08 -14.09 -20.22
N LEU A 301 -4.77 -12.95 -20.27
CA LEU A 301 -5.58 -12.57 -21.42
C LEU A 301 -4.76 -11.84 -22.50
N ASP A 302 -3.73 -11.09 -22.11
CA ASP A 302 -2.85 -10.38 -23.04
C ASP A 302 -1.80 -11.29 -23.70
N GLY A 303 -1.69 -12.53 -23.23
CA GLY A 303 -0.81 -13.54 -23.82
C GLY A 303 0.59 -13.58 -23.21
N GLY A 304 0.66 -13.44 -21.89
CA GLY A 304 1.87 -13.71 -21.11
C GLY A 304 2.53 -12.46 -20.55
N ILE A 305 3.68 -12.66 -19.92
CA ILE A 305 4.37 -11.61 -19.19
C ILE A 305 4.87 -10.53 -20.15
N ASP A 306 5.57 -10.91 -21.23
CA ASP A 306 6.14 -9.91 -22.14
C ASP A 306 5.08 -9.04 -22.82
N LYS A 307 3.99 -9.65 -23.31
CA LYS A 307 2.90 -8.89 -23.97
C LYS A 307 2.17 -7.96 -23.03
N SER A 308 1.94 -8.39 -21.78
CA SER A 308 1.34 -7.52 -20.76
C SER A 308 2.26 -6.36 -20.39
N LEU A 309 3.58 -6.60 -20.27
CA LEU A 309 4.56 -5.54 -20.05
C LEU A 309 4.59 -4.52 -21.21
N ASP A 310 4.57 -4.99 -22.46
CA ASP A 310 4.51 -4.12 -23.64
C ASP A 310 3.22 -3.29 -23.67
N ARG A 311 2.07 -3.91 -23.36
CA ARG A 311 0.78 -3.22 -23.26
C ARG A 311 0.78 -2.14 -22.18
N ILE A 312 1.33 -2.45 -20.99
CA ILE A 312 1.46 -1.48 -19.89
C ILE A 312 2.34 -0.31 -20.34
N ALA A 313 3.49 -0.59 -20.97
CA ALA A 313 4.40 0.44 -21.44
C ALA A 313 3.75 1.34 -22.49
N ALA A 314 3.09 0.75 -23.49
CA ALA A 314 2.37 1.49 -24.52
C ALA A 314 1.27 2.39 -23.93
N TRP A 315 0.48 1.86 -22.99
CA TRP A 315 -0.58 2.62 -22.33
C TRP A 315 -0.03 3.82 -21.55
N PHE A 316 1.04 3.63 -20.75
CA PHE A 316 1.63 4.75 -20.01
C PHE A 316 2.30 5.77 -20.93
N GLN A 317 2.89 5.34 -22.05
CA GLN A 317 3.42 6.28 -23.05
C GLN A 317 2.30 7.15 -23.62
N GLU A 318 1.23 6.54 -24.14
CA GLU A 318 0.06 7.26 -24.66
C GLU A 318 -0.55 8.18 -23.59
N LYS A 319 -0.79 7.66 -22.39
CA LYS A 319 -1.39 8.42 -21.29
C LYS A 319 -0.51 9.59 -20.88
N ALA A 320 0.80 9.41 -20.81
CA ALA A 320 1.72 10.47 -20.41
C ALA A 320 1.80 11.61 -21.43
N PHE A 321 1.61 11.34 -22.74
CA PHE A 321 1.43 12.38 -23.75
C PHE A 321 0.11 13.15 -23.59
N ALA A 322 -0.95 12.49 -23.11
CA ALA A 322 -2.26 13.12 -22.90
C ALA A 322 -2.38 13.87 -21.57
N LEU A 323 -1.53 13.58 -20.58
CA LEU A 323 -1.56 14.23 -19.28
C LEU A 323 -1.12 15.69 -19.39
N PRO A 324 -1.84 16.64 -18.75
CA PRO A 324 -1.41 18.03 -18.72
C PRO A 324 -0.08 18.16 -17.98
N VAL A 325 0.77 19.06 -18.45
CA VAL A 325 1.93 19.52 -17.67
C VAL A 325 1.37 20.35 -16.52
N LEU A 326 1.52 19.86 -15.29
CA LEU A 326 1.11 20.60 -14.10
C LEU A 326 2.29 21.41 -13.58
N GLU A 327 2.09 22.72 -13.49
CA GLU A 327 3.02 23.61 -12.82
C GLU A 327 2.80 23.56 -11.30
N ARG A 328 3.87 23.82 -10.56
CA ARG A 328 3.79 23.99 -9.11
C ARG A 328 3.27 25.40 -8.81
N THR A 329 2.28 25.50 -7.93
CA THR A 329 1.71 26.77 -7.48
C THR A 329 2.07 27.04 -6.03
N ALA A 330 2.29 28.32 -5.71
CA ALA A 330 2.53 28.77 -4.35
C ALA A 330 1.27 28.57 -3.51
N THR A 331 1.40 27.87 -2.38
CA THR A 331 0.31 27.56 -1.46
C THR A 331 0.83 27.44 -0.02
N GLY A 332 -0.08 27.29 0.94
CA GLY A 332 0.24 27.10 2.36
C GLY A 332 0.06 25.65 2.82
N LEU A 333 0.23 25.43 4.13
CA LEU A 333 0.04 24.13 4.79
C LEU A 333 -1.37 23.55 4.60
N GLY A 334 -2.37 24.37 4.29
CA GLY A 334 -3.75 23.94 4.00
C GLY A 334 -3.89 23.05 2.78
N ALA A 335 -2.91 23.04 1.89
CA ALA A 335 -2.86 22.13 0.75
C ALA A 335 -2.44 20.69 1.12
N LEU A 336 -2.06 20.45 2.38
CA LEU A 336 -1.55 19.15 2.82
C LEU A 336 -2.61 18.31 3.53
N SER A 337 -2.53 17.00 3.28
CA SER A 337 -3.14 15.96 4.07
C SER A 337 -2.01 15.19 4.75
N LEU A 338 -1.83 15.38 6.05
CA LEU A 338 -0.74 14.80 6.83
C LEU A 338 -1.22 13.58 7.61
N ALA A 339 -0.55 12.45 7.44
CA ALA A 339 -0.68 11.33 8.37
C ALA A 339 0.25 11.52 9.57
N VAL A 340 -0.21 11.21 10.78
CA VAL A 340 0.62 11.14 12.00
C VAL A 340 0.54 9.74 12.58
N LEU A 341 1.69 9.14 12.89
CA LEU A 341 1.81 7.77 13.40
C LEU A 341 2.90 7.66 14.47
N THR A 342 2.66 6.94 15.55
CA THR A 342 3.68 6.69 16.58
C THR A 342 3.92 5.20 16.80
N ALA A 343 5.19 4.79 16.89
CA ALA A 343 5.58 3.41 17.16
C ALA A 343 5.67 3.10 18.67
N ALA A 344 5.65 4.14 19.51
CA ALA A 344 5.79 4.07 20.96
C ALA A 344 5.18 5.32 21.60
N PRO A 345 4.87 5.28 22.92
CA PRO A 345 4.52 6.47 23.67
C PRO A 345 5.57 7.58 23.51
N VAL A 346 5.12 8.81 23.38
CA VAL A 346 5.97 9.99 23.19
C VAL A 346 5.99 10.86 24.44
N SER A 347 7.02 11.69 24.60
CA SER A 347 7.08 12.68 25.67
C SER A 347 6.01 13.77 25.49
N ALA A 348 5.72 14.49 26.57
CA ALA A 348 4.80 15.63 26.54
C ALA A 348 5.27 16.73 25.56
N ALA A 349 6.58 16.94 25.44
CA ALA A 349 7.15 17.92 24.52
C ALA A 349 6.90 17.51 23.05
N THR A 350 7.16 16.25 22.71
CA THR A 350 6.89 15.72 21.37
C THR A 350 5.40 15.73 21.04
N ALA A 351 4.54 15.32 21.98
CA ALA A 351 3.08 15.39 21.81
C ALA A 351 2.60 16.83 21.53
N ALA A 352 3.12 17.81 22.27
CA ALA A 352 2.81 19.22 22.06
C ALA A 352 3.33 19.74 20.70
N ALA A 353 4.50 19.30 20.25
CA ALA A 353 5.04 19.67 18.93
C ALA A 353 4.17 19.11 17.79
N LEU A 354 3.79 17.84 17.86
CA LEU A 354 2.87 17.21 16.89
C LEU A 354 1.50 17.90 16.88
N ALA A 355 0.98 18.27 18.05
CA ALA A 355 -0.28 19.01 18.16
C ALA A 355 -0.20 20.39 17.49
N ALA A 356 0.91 21.11 17.67
CA ALA A 356 1.12 22.41 17.05
C ALA A 356 1.13 22.31 15.52
N ILE A 357 1.81 21.31 14.95
CA ILE A 357 1.84 21.04 13.51
C ILE A 357 0.44 20.67 13.01
N ALA A 358 -0.25 19.75 13.69
CA ALA A 358 -1.59 19.33 13.34
C ALA A 358 -2.56 20.52 13.31
N ARG A 359 -2.53 21.37 14.35
CA ARG A 359 -3.36 22.60 14.41
C ARG A 359 -3.01 23.58 13.30
N ALA A 360 -1.72 23.77 12.98
CA ALA A 360 -1.32 24.67 11.90
C ALA A 360 -1.89 24.23 10.53
N ILE A 361 -1.88 22.93 10.23
CA ILE A 361 -2.47 22.37 9.01
C ILE A 361 -3.99 22.54 9.03
N LEU A 362 -4.66 22.19 10.14
CA LEU A 362 -6.11 22.29 10.28
C LEU A 362 -6.62 23.74 10.18
N LEU A 363 -5.94 24.70 10.83
CA LEU A 363 -6.26 26.13 10.76
C LEU A 363 -6.06 26.70 9.35
N ALA A 364 -5.11 26.15 8.59
CA ALA A 364 -4.89 26.52 7.19
C ALA A 364 -5.90 25.85 6.22
N GLY A 365 -6.80 24.98 6.71
CA GLY A 365 -7.81 24.29 5.90
C GLY A 365 -7.39 22.94 5.33
N GLY A 366 -6.27 22.38 5.80
CA GLY A 366 -5.78 21.06 5.40
C GLY A 366 -6.35 19.92 6.24
N SER A 367 -5.74 18.74 6.11
CA SER A 367 -6.18 17.52 6.80
C SER A 367 -5.10 16.89 7.65
N VAL A 368 -5.53 16.28 8.76
CA VAL A 368 -4.66 15.47 9.62
C VAL A 368 -5.34 14.12 9.83
N LEU A 369 -4.63 13.04 9.52
CA LEU A 369 -5.12 11.67 9.60
C LEU A 369 -4.30 10.89 10.63
N LEU A 370 -4.97 10.15 11.51
CA LEU A 370 -4.34 9.18 12.42
C LEU A 370 -5.07 7.84 12.35
N ALA A 371 -4.38 6.73 12.60
CA ALA A 371 -5.07 5.49 12.89
C ALA A 371 -5.81 5.64 14.23
N GLU A 372 -7.04 5.14 14.35
CA GLU A 372 -7.77 5.21 15.62
C GLU A 372 -7.11 4.42 16.76
N SER A 373 -6.20 3.48 16.42
CA SER A 373 -5.42 2.69 17.36
C SER A 373 -4.11 3.39 17.78
N ASP A 374 -3.82 4.58 17.25
CA ASP A 374 -2.53 5.24 17.50
C ASP A 374 -2.39 5.69 18.98
N PRO A 375 -1.27 5.36 19.65
CA PRO A 375 -1.03 5.74 21.05
C PRO A 375 -1.06 7.25 21.32
N LEU A 376 -0.83 8.10 20.31
CA LEU A 376 -0.85 9.55 20.45
C LEU A 376 -2.22 10.08 20.87
N LEU A 377 -3.31 9.37 20.54
CA LEU A 377 -4.67 9.74 20.94
C LEU A 377 -4.89 9.66 22.46
N ALA A 378 -4.05 8.90 23.18
CA ALA A 378 -4.07 8.81 24.63
C ALA A 378 -3.20 9.88 25.32
N GLN A 379 -2.39 10.64 24.56
CA GLN A 379 -1.53 11.69 25.12
C GLN A 379 -2.33 12.98 25.37
N PRO A 380 -2.47 13.46 26.62
CA PRO A 380 -3.30 14.62 26.93
C PRO A 380 -2.89 15.86 26.15
N GLY A 381 -1.58 16.13 26.04
CA GLY A 381 -1.07 17.30 25.32
C GLY A 381 -1.42 17.34 23.84
N PHE A 382 -1.60 16.18 23.19
CA PHE A 382 -2.08 16.11 21.82
C PHE A 382 -3.61 16.14 21.78
N ARG A 383 -4.25 15.24 22.53
CA ARG A 383 -5.70 15.07 22.57
C ARG A 383 -6.44 16.36 22.90
N ASP A 384 -6.04 17.05 23.97
CA ASP A 384 -6.72 18.26 24.43
C ASP A 384 -6.55 19.40 23.43
N ALA A 385 -5.38 19.50 22.80
CA ALA A 385 -5.07 20.53 21.82
C ALA A 385 -5.72 20.31 20.44
N THR A 386 -6.03 19.07 20.05
CA THR A 386 -6.62 18.76 18.74
C THR A 386 -8.10 18.38 18.80
N LEU A 387 -8.51 17.54 19.75
CA LEU A 387 -9.87 17.04 19.90
C LEU A 387 -10.65 17.75 21.02
N GLY A 388 -9.94 18.27 22.03
CA GLY A 388 -10.56 18.86 23.22
C GLY A 388 -11.52 17.87 23.90
N PRO A 389 -12.77 18.27 24.20
CA PRO A 389 -13.74 17.39 24.86
C PRO A 389 -14.29 16.27 23.94
N THR A 390 -14.03 16.33 22.63
CA THR A 390 -14.58 15.38 21.67
C THR A 390 -14.03 13.96 21.92
N ALA A 391 -14.92 12.97 21.97
CA ALA A 391 -14.54 11.57 22.03
C ALA A 391 -13.94 11.11 20.69
N PRO A 392 -12.83 10.35 20.69
CA PRO A 392 -12.25 9.87 19.46
C PRO A 392 -13.17 8.80 18.84
N ARG A 393 -13.46 8.94 17.55
CA ARG A 393 -14.15 7.93 16.74
C ARG A 393 -13.57 7.89 15.34
N ALA A 394 -13.59 6.72 14.71
CA ALA A 394 -13.30 6.64 13.28
C ALA A 394 -14.27 7.51 12.48
N THR A 395 -13.69 8.24 11.53
CA THR A 395 -14.40 9.10 10.58
C THR A 395 -14.22 8.60 9.14
N LEU A 396 -13.15 7.84 8.88
CA LEU A 396 -12.88 7.20 7.60
C LEU A 396 -12.70 5.70 7.81
N ALA A 397 -13.23 4.88 6.91
CA ALA A 397 -12.87 3.48 6.85
C ALA A 397 -11.46 3.30 6.25
N TYR A 398 -10.81 2.17 6.51
CA TYR A 398 -9.49 1.86 5.97
C TYR A 398 -9.46 2.00 4.44
N GLY A 399 -8.61 2.88 3.91
CA GLY A 399 -8.49 3.15 2.47
C GLY A 399 -9.64 3.96 1.85
N GLU A 400 -10.55 4.50 2.66
CA GLU A 400 -11.63 5.37 2.18
C GLU A 400 -11.09 6.73 1.74
N PRO A 401 -11.26 7.15 0.47
CA PRO A 401 -10.77 8.44 0.02
C PRO A 401 -11.38 9.60 0.82
N LEU A 402 -10.53 10.47 1.35
CA LEU A 402 -10.93 11.70 2.02
C LEU A 402 -11.80 12.58 1.11
N ALA A 403 -13.01 12.90 1.55
CA ALA A 403 -13.93 13.79 0.83
C ALA A 403 -13.92 15.24 1.34
N ARG A 404 -13.54 15.45 2.61
CA ARG A 404 -13.60 16.76 3.28
C ARG A 404 -12.31 17.00 4.05
N PRO A 405 -11.71 18.20 3.99
CA PRO A 405 -10.57 18.51 4.84
C PRO A 405 -10.93 18.53 6.33
N GLY A 406 -9.96 18.22 7.18
CA GLY A 406 -10.12 18.28 8.64
C GLY A 406 -9.39 17.18 9.39
N LEU A 407 -9.74 17.00 10.66
CA LEU A 407 -9.15 15.98 11.52
C LEU A 407 -9.92 14.67 11.37
N HIS A 408 -9.24 13.63 10.90
CA HIS A 408 -9.83 12.32 10.65
C HIS A 408 -9.10 11.23 11.41
N LEU A 409 -9.86 10.36 12.06
CA LEU A 409 -9.36 9.07 12.51
C LEU A 409 -9.75 8.01 11.48
N VAL A 410 -8.77 7.25 11.00
CA VAL A 410 -8.94 6.13 10.09
C VAL A 410 -9.18 4.88 10.91
N ALA A 411 -10.29 4.20 10.60
CA ALA A 411 -10.63 2.91 11.17
C ALA A 411 -9.46 1.95 10.94
N SER A 412 -8.87 1.49 12.02
CA SER A 412 -7.88 0.45 12.01
C SER A 412 -8.40 -0.78 12.73
N GLU A 413 -8.01 -1.94 12.26
CA GLU A 413 -8.25 -3.22 12.90
C GLU A 413 -6.93 -3.84 13.37
N THR A 414 -5.84 -3.08 13.33
CA THR A 414 -4.47 -3.57 13.50
C THR A 414 -3.62 -2.49 14.19
N ASP A 415 -2.62 -2.92 14.95
CA ASP A 415 -1.54 -2.05 15.42
C ASP A 415 -0.30 -2.16 14.51
N HIS A 416 -0.38 -2.97 13.44
CA HIS A 416 0.73 -3.20 12.53
C HIS A 416 1.08 -1.92 11.75
N TRP A 417 2.33 -1.48 11.93
CA TRP A 417 2.88 -0.24 11.36
C TRP A 417 2.62 -0.07 9.86
N VAL A 418 3.00 -1.06 9.04
CA VAL A 418 2.87 -0.99 7.57
C VAL A 418 1.40 -1.01 7.13
N GLU A 419 0.53 -1.71 7.86
CA GLU A 419 -0.88 -1.78 7.52
C GLU A 419 -1.55 -0.42 7.76
N ASN A 420 -1.23 0.23 8.88
CA ASN A 420 -1.72 1.56 9.19
C ASN A 420 -1.23 2.60 8.17
N LEU A 421 0.06 2.57 7.79
CA LEU A 421 0.57 3.44 6.72
C LEU A 421 -0.17 3.23 5.39
N THR A 422 -0.44 1.96 5.04
CA THR A 422 -1.16 1.60 3.81
C THR A 422 -2.60 2.13 3.83
N GLY A 423 -3.28 2.06 4.98
CA GLY A 423 -4.63 2.61 5.15
C GLY A 423 -4.66 4.13 5.09
N LEU A 424 -3.73 4.80 5.79
CA LEU A 424 -3.59 6.25 5.82
C LEU A 424 -3.28 6.83 4.44
N CYS A 425 -2.38 6.19 3.68
CA CYS A 425 -2.09 6.58 2.30
C CYS A 425 -3.31 6.37 1.41
N GLY A 426 -3.99 5.22 1.50
CA GLY A 426 -5.22 4.95 0.74
C GLY A 426 -6.33 5.98 1.02
N CYS A 427 -6.37 6.54 2.23
CA CYS A 427 -7.30 7.61 2.60
C CYS A 427 -6.95 8.98 2.01
N GLY A 428 -5.77 9.19 1.43
CA GLY A 428 -5.39 10.45 0.80
C GLY A 428 -4.31 11.25 1.53
N ALA A 429 -3.56 10.65 2.45
CA ALA A 429 -2.40 11.32 3.04
C ALA A 429 -1.30 11.58 2.00
N HIS A 430 -0.79 12.79 1.93
CA HIS A 430 0.29 13.18 1.01
C HIS A 430 1.68 12.79 1.53
N LEU A 431 1.84 12.76 2.85
CA LEU A 431 3.05 12.43 3.59
C LEU A 431 2.67 12.00 5.01
N ALA A 432 3.58 11.28 5.67
CA ALA A 432 3.46 10.91 7.08
C ALA A 432 4.58 11.53 7.90
N LEU A 433 4.23 12.02 9.09
CA LEU A 433 5.17 12.32 10.15
C LEU A 433 5.04 11.24 11.22
N ALA A 434 6.14 10.56 11.49
CA ALA A 434 6.14 9.41 12.37
C ALA A 434 7.19 9.51 13.47
N ILE A 435 6.82 9.10 14.69
CA ILE A 435 7.75 9.02 15.82
C ILE A 435 8.14 7.56 16.05
N VAL A 436 9.44 7.28 15.99
CA VAL A 436 10.03 5.97 16.24
C VAL A 436 10.88 5.97 17.50
N SER A 437 11.13 4.78 18.06
CA SER A 437 11.81 4.59 19.34
C SER A 437 13.19 3.97 19.18
N ASP A 438 13.26 2.65 19.29
CA ASP A 438 14.45 1.82 19.44
C ASP A 438 15.04 1.34 18.11
N HIS A 439 14.24 1.38 17.04
CA HIS A 439 14.65 1.07 15.67
C HIS A 439 13.83 1.89 14.66
N ALA A 440 14.41 2.15 13.49
CA ALA A 440 13.67 2.71 12.37
C ALA A 440 12.62 1.72 11.88
N ARG A 441 11.54 2.23 11.29
CA ARG A 441 10.45 1.42 10.75
C ARG A 441 10.40 1.52 9.24
N GLN A 442 9.71 0.59 8.58
CA GLN A 442 9.52 0.64 7.14
C GLN A 442 8.75 1.91 6.75
N GLY A 443 9.21 2.62 5.72
CA GLY A 443 8.40 3.64 5.05
C GLY A 443 7.33 3.00 4.15
N HIS A 444 6.73 3.80 3.28
CA HIS A 444 5.75 3.35 2.30
C HIS A 444 6.19 3.73 0.87
N PRO A 445 5.99 2.87 -0.16
CA PRO A 445 6.51 3.13 -1.51
C PRO A 445 6.00 4.42 -2.17
N MET A 446 4.78 4.82 -1.80
CA MET A 446 4.09 6.00 -2.35
C MET A 446 3.98 7.17 -1.35
N LEU A 447 3.97 6.90 -0.05
CA LEU A 447 3.75 7.90 1.00
C LEU A 447 5.11 8.20 1.63
N PRO A 448 5.70 9.40 1.42
CA PRO A 448 6.92 9.78 2.11
C PRO A 448 6.70 9.77 3.62
N VAL A 449 7.48 8.98 4.36
CA VAL A 449 7.36 8.84 5.83
C VAL A 449 8.59 9.46 6.48
N ILE A 450 8.41 10.63 7.09
CA ILE A 450 9.43 11.32 7.88
C ILE A 450 9.48 10.65 9.25
N GLN A 451 10.62 10.10 9.63
CA GLN A 451 10.81 9.42 10.91
C GLN A 451 11.70 10.24 11.84
N ALA A 452 11.11 10.71 12.93
CA ALA A 452 11.83 11.39 14.00
C ALA A 452 11.90 10.48 15.24
N ALA A 453 12.97 10.62 16.02
CA ALA A 453 13.10 9.98 17.32
C ALA A 453 13.44 11.02 18.40
N GLU A 454 13.12 10.76 19.66
CA GLU A 454 13.51 11.67 20.73
C GLU A 454 15.01 11.58 21.02
N VAL A 455 15.65 12.68 21.42
CA VAL A 455 17.11 12.75 21.64
C VAL A 455 17.63 11.69 22.60
N HIS A 456 16.82 11.25 23.57
CA HIS A 456 17.19 10.22 24.53
C HIS A 456 17.31 8.81 23.89
N GLN A 457 16.82 8.62 22.67
CA GLN A 457 17.02 7.39 21.87
C GLN A 457 18.36 7.38 21.13
N ARG A 458 19.12 8.49 21.13
CA ARG A 458 20.48 8.51 20.57
C ARG A 458 21.34 7.44 21.24
N GLY A 459 22.07 6.69 20.42
CA GLY A 459 22.92 5.57 20.86
C GLY A 459 22.21 4.21 20.85
N ARG A 460 20.87 4.17 20.83
CA ARG A 460 20.10 2.95 20.53
C ARG A 460 19.71 2.90 19.06
N LEU A 461 19.23 4.04 18.56
CA LEU A 461 18.90 4.23 17.16
C LEU A 461 20.04 4.92 16.42
N ALA A 462 20.48 4.34 15.30
CA ALA A 462 21.51 4.95 14.47
C ALA A 462 20.97 6.20 13.77
N ALA A 463 21.74 7.29 13.82
CA ALA A 463 21.34 8.55 13.19
C ALA A 463 21.22 8.49 11.67
N ALA A 464 21.85 7.49 11.04
CA ALA A 464 21.75 7.26 9.61
C ALA A 464 20.44 6.56 9.19
N ASP A 465 19.65 6.06 10.14
CA ASP A 465 18.42 5.29 9.87
C ASP A 465 17.13 6.12 10.07
N VAL A 466 17.25 7.35 10.60
CA VAL A 466 16.14 8.28 10.83
C VAL A 466 16.44 9.67 10.31
N ASP A 467 15.37 10.44 10.09
CA ASP A 467 15.45 11.75 9.48
C ASP A 467 15.98 12.83 10.44
N LEU A 468 15.60 12.75 11.73
CA LEU A 468 16.05 13.69 12.76
C LEU A 468 15.86 13.16 14.20
N PHE A 469 16.52 13.82 15.15
CA PHE A 469 16.28 13.67 16.59
C PHE A 469 15.66 14.94 17.18
N LEU A 470 14.59 14.78 17.96
CA LEU A 470 13.86 15.86 18.65
C LEU A 470 14.52 16.22 19.98
N GLY A 471 14.72 17.51 20.24
CA GLY A 471 15.46 18.02 21.39
C GLY A 471 14.67 18.08 22.70
N GLY A 472 13.35 17.89 22.67
CA GLY A 472 12.47 17.98 23.84
C GLY A 472 11.98 19.41 24.12
N ASN A 473 12.14 20.32 23.17
CA ASN A 473 11.60 21.68 23.23
C ASN A 473 10.47 21.80 22.20
N ALA A 474 9.22 21.76 22.65
CA ALA A 474 8.08 21.63 21.76
C ALA A 474 8.02 22.69 20.63
N PRO A 475 8.23 23.99 20.88
CA PRO A 475 8.29 24.99 19.80
C PRO A 475 9.42 24.76 18.79
N ALA A 476 10.63 24.46 19.26
CA ALA A 476 11.78 24.26 18.36
C ALA A 476 11.65 22.95 17.57
N ASP A 477 11.14 21.89 18.21
CA ASP A 477 10.87 20.61 17.57
C ASP A 477 9.75 20.76 16.52
N ALA A 478 8.68 21.51 16.82
CA ALA A 478 7.62 21.79 15.86
C ALA A 478 8.11 22.57 14.64
N ALA A 479 8.96 23.59 14.83
CA ALA A 479 9.55 24.35 13.74
C ALA A 479 10.44 23.46 12.85
N THR A 480 11.34 22.69 13.47
CA THR A 480 12.24 21.77 12.76
C THR A 480 11.47 20.73 11.93
N LEU A 481 10.43 20.16 12.51
CA LEU A 481 9.56 19.20 11.84
C LEU A 481 8.76 19.84 10.70
N THR A 482 8.29 21.07 10.87
CA THR A 482 7.57 21.81 9.83
C THR A 482 8.46 22.13 8.63
N ASP A 483 9.71 22.54 8.86
CA ASP A 483 10.68 22.79 7.79
C ASP A 483 11.00 21.50 7.01
N PHE A 484 11.19 20.39 7.74
CA PHE A 484 11.43 19.09 7.12
C PHE A 484 10.22 18.65 6.28
N LEU A 485 9.03 18.79 6.84
CA LEU A 485 7.76 18.48 6.20
C LEU A 485 7.59 19.29 4.89
N ALA A 486 7.89 20.59 4.93
CA ALA A 486 7.84 21.45 3.75
C ALA A 486 8.87 21.05 2.68
N ALA A 487 10.09 20.67 3.07
CA ALA A 487 11.12 20.21 2.15
C ALA A 487 10.73 18.88 1.47
N VAL A 488 10.14 17.95 2.22
CA VAL A 488 9.67 16.66 1.68
C VAL A 488 8.46 16.84 0.77
N ALA A 489 7.47 17.66 1.16
CA ALA A 489 6.29 17.96 0.33
C ALA A 489 6.67 18.58 -1.03
N GLN A 490 7.76 19.33 -1.06
CA GLN A 490 8.29 19.96 -2.28
C GLN A 490 9.30 19.09 -3.03
N GLN A 491 9.54 17.86 -2.59
CA GLN A 491 10.54 16.93 -3.15
C GLN A 491 11.97 17.48 -3.13
N GLN A 492 12.28 18.40 -2.22
CA GLN A 492 13.63 18.93 -1.99
C GLN A 492 14.45 18.03 -1.06
N ARG A 493 13.76 17.16 -0.31
CA ARG A 493 14.36 16.15 0.57
C ARG A 493 13.59 14.84 0.44
N LEU A 494 14.32 13.72 0.46
CA LEU A 494 13.74 12.38 0.50
C LEU A 494 13.91 11.82 1.92
N PRO A 495 12.85 11.27 2.55
CA PRO A 495 13.00 10.63 3.85
C PRO A 495 13.98 9.46 3.80
N VAL A 496 14.72 9.23 4.87
CA VAL A 496 15.80 8.22 4.96
C VAL A 496 15.29 6.82 4.60
N ALA A 497 14.14 6.40 5.16
CA ALA A 497 13.56 5.10 4.88
C ALA A 497 13.26 4.91 3.37
N THR A 498 12.75 5.94 2.71
CA THR A 498 12.52 5.92 1.26
C THR A 498 13.82 5.93 0.46
N ALA A 499 14.80 6.73 0.87
CA ALA A 499 16.11 6.83 0.21
C ALA A 499 16.88 5.51 0.23
N HIS A 500 16.77 4.73 1.31
CA HIS A 500 17.41 3.42 1.46
C HIS A 500 16.56 2.26 0.88
N GLY A 501 15.38 2.55 0.31
CA GLY A 501 14.45 1.51 -0.15
C GLY A 501 13.88 0.66 0.99
N PHE A 502 13.97 1.12 2.24
CA PHE A 502 13.36 0.49 3.42
C PHE A 502 11.88 0.86 3.49
N VAL A 503 11.11 0.40 2.50
CA VAL A 503 9.69 0.67 2.33
C VAL A 503 8.91 -0.63 2.18
N ASP A 504 7.65 -0.62 2.60
CA ASP A 504 6.78 -1.79 2.50
C ASP A 504 5.32 -1.38 2.26
N PHE A 505 4.54 -2.30 1.69
CA PHE A 505 3.12 -2.13 1.38
C PHE A 505 2.37 -3.38 1.80
N GLN A 506 1.42 -3.23 2.72
CA GLN A 506 0.64 -4.35 3.20
C GLN A 506 -0.77 -3.90 3.51
N LEU A 507 -1.74 -4.48 2.81
CA LEU A 507 -3.16 -4.29 3.12
C LEU A 507 -3.47 -4.91 4.47
N THR A 508 -4.34 -4.25 5.25
CA THR A 508 -4.75 -4.77 6.56
C THR A 508 -5.33 -6.17 6.44
N ARG A 509 -4.94 -7.01 7.39
CA ARG A 509 -5.43 -8.40 7.53
C ARG A 509 -6.49 -8.51 8.63
N GLY A 510 -6.98 -7.36 9.09
CA GLY A 510 -7.90 -7.27 10.22
C GLY A 510 -7.27 -7.69 11.54
N LEU A 511 -8.06 -7.61 12.61
CA LEU A 511 -7.61 -7.86 13.99
C LEU A 511 -7.22 -9.31 14.25
N LEU A 512 -7.61 -10.22 13.35
CA LEU A 512 -7.41 -11.65 13.48
C LEU A 512 -6.32 -12.19 12.54
N GLY A 513 -5.65 -11.31 11.77
CA GLY A 513 -4.67 -11.72 10.76
C GLY A 513 -5.28 -12.57 9.64
N LEU A 514 -6.61 -12.54 9.50
CA LEU A 514 -7.36 -13.35 8.55
C LEU A 514 -7.74 -12.52 7.33
N THR A 515 -7.37 -13.05 6.18
CA THR A 515 -8.02 -12.77 4.91
C THR A 515 -9.28 -13.64 4.86
N THR A 516 -10.27 -13.32 5.71
CA THR A 516 -11.49 -14.15 5.84
C THR A 516 -12.22 -14.23 4.54
#